data_AF-A0A1A8BZ10-F1
#
_entry.id   AF-A0A1A8BZ10-F1
#
_cell.length_a   1.000
_cell.length_b   1.000
_cell.length_c   1.000
_cell.angle_alpha   90.00
_cell.angle_beta   90.00
_cell.angle_gamma   90.00
#
_symmetry.space_group_name_H-M   'P 1'
#
loop_
_entity.id
_entity.type
_entity.pdbx_description
1 polymer ?
#
loop_
_entity_poly.entity_id
_entity_poly.type
_entity_poly.pdbx_seq_one_letter_code
_entity_poly.pdbx_strand_id
1 'polypeptide(L)'
;MIPDGKGTKQGADQYSLSDKMVWTAARDYCRQTHMDLISLRNDAEYQMVQEITNGENVYTGLFRDPWVWSDLSDSSFRFWRPSQLVYFVDSQICVAMLKVDSGKWGDRSCTETHPFLCKCHQSQLIYMKLRVSPLNSTLDLNDPEVQNSILEQMENKLQNISGVVRLQWKNRSDGRVFIRDSDGNAP
;
A
#
# COMPACT_ATOMS: atom_id res chain seq x y z
N MET A 1 -6.75 -38.23 -7.97
CA MET A 1 -7.00 -37.49 -9.22
C MET A 1 -6.38 -36.13 -9.07
N ILE A 2 -5.24 -35.91 -9.73
CA ILE A 2 -4.57 -34.61 -9.80
C ILE A 2 -5.05 -33.98 -11.10
N PRO A 3 -5.56 -32.74 -11.14
CA PRO A 3 -5.95 -32.14 -12.40
C PRO A 3 -4.71 -31.84 -13.22
N ASP A 4 -4.68 -32.41 -14.41
CA ASP A 4 -3.64 -32.26 -15.42
C ASP A 4 -3.39 -30.80 -15.83
N GLY A 5 -2.13 -30.55 -16.18
CA GLY A 5 -1.54 -29.40 -16.84
C GLY A 5 -2.44 -28.27 -17.33
N LYS A 6 -2.27 -27.09 -16.74
CA LYS A 6 -2.49 -25.82 -17.46
C LYS A 6 -1.47 -25.74 -18.61
N GLY A 7 -1.86 -26.21 -19.79
CA GLY A 7 -1.13 -25.91 -21.03
C GLY A 7 -0.99 -24.40 -21.18
N THR A 8 0.22 -23.92 -21.36
CA THR A 8 0.48 -22.53 -21.74
C THR A 8 -0.04 -22.33 -23.15
N LYS A 9 -1.15 -21.60 -23.29
CA LYS A 9 -1.62 -21.16 -24.60
C LYS A 9 -0.52 -20.32 -25.26
N GLN A 10 -0.32 -20.47 -26.56
CA GLN A 10 0.71 -19.73 -27.32
C GLN A 10 0.06 -19.01 -28.50
N GLY A 11 0.61 -17.86 -28.89
CA GLY A 11 0.08 -17.08 -30.01
C GLY A 11 -1.36 -16.61 -29.78
N ALA A 12 -2.17 -16.64 -30.84
CA ALA A 12 -3.55 -16.15 -30.83
C ALA A 12 -4.44 -16.84 -29.77
N ASP A 13 -4.17 -18.10 -29.43
CA ASP A 13 -4.94 -18.87 -28.43
C ASP A 13 -4.88 -18.24 -27.03
N GLN A 14 -3.91 -17.37 -26.77
CA GLN A 14 -3.77 -16.63 -25.50
C GLN A 14 -4.88 -15.60 -25.28
N TYR A 15 -5.58 -15.19 -26.33
CA TYR A 15 -6.55 -14.10 -26.27
C TYR A 15 -7.97 -14.63 -26.45
N SER A 16 -8.92 -13.98 -25.78
CA SER A 16 -10.35 -14.31 -25.83
C SER A 16 -11.14 -13.03 -26.04
N LEU A 17 -11.92 -12.97 -27.11
CA LEU A 17 -12.84 -11.87 -27.37
C LEU A 17 -14.15 -12.12 -26.60
N SER A 18 -14.65 -11.11 -25.89
CA SER A 18 -15.85 -11.18 -25.04
C SER A 18 -16.85 -10.09 -25.42
N ASP A 19 -18.06 -10.16 -24.86
CA ASP A 19 -19.14 -9.19 -25.11
C ASP A 19 -18.78 -7.75 -24.71
N LYS A 20 -19.49 -6.79 -25.33
CA LYS A 20 -19.29 -5.35 -25.11
C LYS A 20 -19.68 -4.94 -23.69
N MET A 21 -18.75 -4.32 -22.97
CA MET A 21 -18.93 -3.79 -21.61
C MET A 21 -18.21 -2.46 -21.47
N VAL A 22 -18.56 -1.61 -20.49
CA VAL A 22 -17.77 -0.43 -20.15
C VAL A 22 -16.38 -0.87 -19.64
N TRP A 23 -15.31 -0.09 -19.89
CA TRP A 23 -13.93 -0.49 -19.60
C TRP A 23 -13.73 -1.08 -18.20
N THR A 24 -14.30 -0.46 -17.16
CA THR A 24 -14.22 -0.94 -15.77
C THR A 24 -14.88 -2.30 -15.59
N ALA A 25 -16.06 -2.50 -16.19
CA ALA A 25 -16.75 -3.78 -16.18
C ALA A 25 -15.98 -4.86 -16.97
N ALA A 26 -15.42 -4.52 -18.14
CA ALA A 26 -14.60 -5.43 -18.94
C ALA A 26 -13.36 -5.89 -18.17
N ARG A 27 -12.65 -4.96 -17.51
CA ARG A 27 -11.49 -5.27 -16.66
C ARG A 27 -11.84 -6.17 -15.49
N ASP A 28 -12.90 -5.83 -14.77
CA ASP A 28 -13.33 -6.61 -13.61
C ASP A 28 -13.79 -8.01 -14.04
N TYR A 29 -14.42 -8.16 -15.21
CA TYR A 29 -14.73 -9.46 -15.80
C TYR A 29 -13.44 -10.24 -16.08
N CYS A 30 -12.47 -9.67 -16.80
CA CYS A 30 -11.21 -10.35 -17.11
C CYS A 30 -10.43 -10.78 -15.85
N ARG A 31 -10.47 -10.01 -14.76
CA ARG A 31 -9.82 -10.40 -13.49
C ARG A 31 -10.53 -11.52 -12.75
N GLN A 32 -11.82 -11.72 -13.01
CA GLN A 32 -12.62 -12.78 -12.41
C GLN A 32 -12.56 -14.09 -13.22
N THR A 33 -12.58 -13.99 -14.55
CA THR A 33 -12.67 -15.15 -15.45
C THR A 33 -11.34 -15.52 -16.12
N HIS A 34 -10.41 -14.59 -16.21
CA HIS A 34 -9.13 -14.70 -16.91
C HIS A 34 -7.98 -14.11 -16.05
N MET A 35 -7.09 -13.30 -16.64
CA MET A 35 -6.03 -12.57 -15.91
C MET A 35 -6.37 -11.08 -15.76
N ASP A 36 -6.37 -10.32 -16.85
CA ASP A 36 -6.72 -8.90 -16.91
C ASP A 36 -6.99 -8.50 -18.37
N LEU A 37 -7.33 -7.25 -18.64
CA LEU A 37 -7.34 -6.70 -20.00
C LEU A 37 -5.93 -6.77 -20.62
N ILE A 38 -5.91 -6.92 -21.94
CA ILE A 38 -4.69 -7.11 -22.71
C ILE A 38 -3.75 -5.88 -22.67
N SER A 39 -2.45 -6.13 -22.52
CA SER A 39 -1.43 -5.12 -22.74
C SER A 39 -0.90 -5.22 -24.18
N LEU A 40 -0.61 -4.08 -24.81
CA LEU A 40 0.02 -4.01 -26.13
C LEU A 40 1.43 -3.44 -25.97
N ARG A 41 2.43 -4.31 -25.79
CA ARG A 41 3.80 -3.93 -25.41
C ARG A 41 4.76 -3.92 -26.59
N ASN A 42 4.38 -4.52 -27.70
CA ASN A 42 5.18 -4.63 -28.92
C ASN A 42 4.28 -4.88 -30.14
N ASP A 43 4.88 -4.79 -31.33
CA ASP A 43 4.17 -4.96 -32.60
C ASP A 43 3.57 -6.35 -32.78
N ALA A 44 4.21 -7.41 -32.26
CA ALA A 44 3.70 -8.77 -32.38
C ALA A 44 2.38 -8.95 -31.61
N GLU A 45 2.29 -8.41 -30.38
CA GLU A 45 1.04 -8.37 -29.62
C GLU A 45 -0.04 -7.56 -30.35
N TYR A 46 0.33 -6.41 -30.93
CA TYR A 46 -0.59 -5.60 -31.72
C TYR A 46 -1.17 -6.35 -32.93
N GLN A 47 -0.32 -7.02 -33.72
CA GLN A 47 -0.77 -7.75 -34.91
C GLN A 47 -1.69 -8.93 -34.56
N MET A 48 -1.36 -9.71 -33.52
CA MET A 48 -2.22 -10.80 -33.06
C MET A 48 -3.62 -10.30 -32.64
N VAL A 49 -3.70 -9.14 -31.99
CA VAL A 49 -4.99 -8.56 -31.60
C VAL A 49 -5.80 -8.10 -32.80
N GLN A 50 -5.16 -7.51 -33.82
CA GLN A 50 -5.83 -7.12 -35.06
C GLN A 50 -6.47 -8.32 -35.76
N GLU A 51 -5.77 -9.45 -35.83
CA GLU A 51 -6.30 -10.68 -36.45
C GLU A 51 -7.53 -11.21 -35.70
N ILE A 52 -7.51 -11.22 -34.36
CA ILE A 52 -8.59 -11.78 -33.53
C ILE A 52 -9.81 -10.88 -33.50
N THR A 53 -9.59 -9.57 -33.47
CA THR A 53 -10.68 -8.58 -33.39
C THR A 53 -11.31 -8.30 -34.75
N ASN A 54 -10.68 -8.75 -35.84
CA ASN A 54 -11.13 -8.47 -37.21
C ASN A 54 -11.40 -6.96 -37.44
N GLY A 55 -10.56 -6.11 -36.85
CA GLY A 55 -10.66 -4.65 -36.93
C GLY A 55 -11.72 -4.01 -36.04
N GLU A 56 -12.37 -4.74 -35.12
CA GLU A 56 -13.27 -4.15 -34.13
C GLU A 56 -12.53 -3.33 -33.06
N ASN A 57 -13.18 -2.26 -32.59
CA ASN A 57 -12.68 -1.50 -31.46
C ASN A 57 -12.81 -2.31 -30.17
N VAL A 58 -11.67 -2.57 -29.51
CA VAL A 58 -11.62 -3.30 -28.23
C VAL A 58 -10.93 -2.49 -27.14
N TYR A 59 -11.33 -2.73 -25.89
CA TYR A 59 -10.63 -2.16 -24.75
C TYR A 59 -9.31 -2.90 -24.49
N THR A 60 -8.26 -2.12 -24.24
CA THR A 60 -6.98 -2.62 -23.76
C THR A 60 -6.79 -2.25 -22.29
N GLY A 61 -5.79 -2.83 -21.65
CA GLY A 61 -5.42 -2.54 -20.26
C GLY A 61 -4.80 -1.16 -20.06
N LEU A 62 -4.48 -0.42 -21.13
CA LEU A 62 -3.95 0.93 -21.01
C LEU A 62 -5.09 1.91 -20.67
N PHE A 63 -4.93 2.66 -19.58
CA PHE A 63 -5.89 3.67 -19.16
C PHE A 63 -5.18 4.86 -18.52
N ARG A 64 -5.84 6.02 -18.56
CA ARG A 64 -5.43 7.21 -17.81
C ARG A 64 -6.32 7.34 -16.60
N ASP A 65 -5.72 7.39 -15.43
CA ASP A 65 -6.45 7.66 -14.19
C ASP A 65 -6.15 9.09 -13.72
N PRO A 66 -7.13 10.00 -13.73
CA PRO A 66 -6.92 11.38 -13.29
C PRO A 66 -6.99 11.54 -11.76
N TRP A 67 -7.33 10.49 -11.01
CA TRP A 67 -7.60 10.59 -9.58
C TRP A 67 -6.32 10.59 -8.75
N VAL A 68 -6.29 11.51 -7.78
CA VAL A 68 -5.22 11.63 -6.77
C VAL A 68 -5.78 11.33 -5.39
N TRP A 69 -5.03 10.59 -4.59
CA TRP A 69 -5.37 10.37 -3.19
C TRP A 69 -5.14 11.66 -2.39
N SER A 70 -6.01 11.93 -1.41
CA SER A 70 -5.91 13.14 -0.58
C SER A 70 -4.65 13.20 0.28
N ASP A 71 -4.03 12.04 0.56
CA ASP A 71 -2.73 11.93 1.23
C ASP A 71 -1.54 11.96 0.25
N LEU A 72 -1.81 12.17 -1.04
CA LEU A 72 -0.84 12.19 -2.14
C LEU A 72 -0.09 10.87 -2.35
N SER A 73 -0.57 9.77 -1.78
CA SER A 73 0.02 8.45 -2.02
C SER A 73 -0.15 8.02 -3.48
N ASP A 74 0.84 7.29 -3.99
CA ASP A 74 0.75 6.63 -5.29
C ASP A 74 0.17 5.23 -5.11
N SER A 75 -0.95 4.96 -5.77
CA SER A 75 -1.61 3.66 -5.74
C SER A 75 -2.39 3.45 -7.02
N SER A 76 -2.20 2.29 -7.63
CA SER A 76 -2.90 1.84 -8.84
C SER A 76 -4.16 1.02 -8.54
N PHE A 77 -4.46 0.74 -7.26
CA PHE A 77 -5.66 -0.02 -6.89
C PHE A 77 -6.92 0.78 -7.22
N ARG A 78 -7.86 0.14 -7.91
CA ARG A 78 -9.14 0.74 -8.33
C ARG A 78 -10.27 -0.26 -8.17
N PHE A 79 -11.23 0.06 -7.32
CA PHE A 79 -12.41 -0.77 -7.08
C PHE A 79 -13.70 -0.10 -7.56
N TRP A 80 -13.66 0.51 -8.74
CA TRP A 80 -14.79 1.21 -9.35
C TRP A 80 -16.01 0.33 -9.59
N ARG A 81 -17.21 0.92 -9.49
CA ARG A 81 -18.45 0.28 -9.93
C ARG A 81 -18.40 -0.04 -11.44
N PRO A 82 -19.13 -1.06 -11.92
CA PRO A 82 -19.06 -1.48 -13.32
C PRO A 82 -19.39 -0.37 -14.32
N SER A 83 -20.30 0.54 -13.96
CA SER A 83 -20.75 1.66 -14.81
C SER A 83 -19.86 2.90 -14.75
N GLN A 84 -18.74 2.86 -14.03
CA GLN A 84 -17.86 4.00 -13.87
C GLN A 84 -17.14 4.34 -15.18
N LEU A 85 -17.20 5.61 -15.58
CA LEU A 85 -16.40 6.10 -16.71
C LEU A 85 -15.02 6.50 -16.20
N VAL A 86 -13.98 6.17 -16.99
CA VAL A 86 -12.57 6.40 -16.63
C VAL A 86 -12.11 7.82 -17.01
N TYR A 87 -12.92 8.54 -17.79
CA TYR A 87 -12.65 9.90 -18.24
C TYR A 87 -13.76 10.84 -17.76
N PHE A 88 -13.40 11.87 -17.02
CA PHE A 88 -14.31 12.93 -16.58
C PHE A 88 -13.70 14.30 -16.82
N VAL A 89 -14.58 15.25 -17.16
CA VAL A 89 -14.24 16.64 -17.52
C VAL A 89 -14.55 17.60 -16.36
N ASP A 90 -15.29 17.17 -15.34
CA ASP A 90 -15.79 18.03 -14.27
C ASP A 90 -14.90 18.06 -13.02
N SER A 91 -14.74 19.25 -12.46
CA SER A 91 -13.75 19.55 -11.42
C SER A 91 -14.26 19.46 -9.97
N GLN A 92 -15.50 19.02 -9.73
CA GLN A 92 -16.11 18.95 -8.38
C GLN A 92 -16.62 17.55 -8.00
N ILE A 93 -15.93 16.52 -8.47
CA ILE A 93 -16.28 15.13 -8.19
C ILE A 93 -15.30 14.55 -7.17
N CYS A 94 -15.83 13.88 -6.16
CA CYS A 94 -15.09 13.13 -5.14
C CYS A 94 -15.48 11.65 -5.21
N VAL A 95 -14.67 10.78 -4.61
CA VAL A 95 -14.87 9.33 -4.64
C VAL A 95 -15.42 8.84 -3.31
N ALA A 96 -16.48 8.03 -3.35
CA ALA A 96 -17.02 7.37 -2.18
C ALA A 96 -17.20 5.86 -2.41
N MET A 97 -17.15 5.10 -1.32
CA MET A 97 -17.52 3.69 -1.32
C MET A 97 -19.05 3.55 -1.35
N LEU A 98 -19.59 2.81 -2.31
CA LEU A 98 -21.03 2.71 -2.54
C LEU A 98 -21.61 1.43 -1.92
N LYS A 99 -22.63 1.59 -1.06
CA LYS A 99 -23.35 0.44 -0.48
C LYS A 99 -24.06 -0.41 -1.53
N VAL A 100 -24.61 0.22 -2.58
CA VAL A 100 -25.42 -0.46 -3.62
C VAL A 100 -24.61 -1.35 -4.56
N ASP A 101 -23.29 -1.13 -4.66
CA ASP A 101 -22.39 -1.87 -5.55
C ASP A 101 -21.39 -2.72 -4.75
N SER A 102 -21.81 -3.30 -3.61
CA SER A 102 -20.97 -4.14 -2.74
C SER A 102 -19.66 -3.48 -2.31
N GLY A 103 -19.70 -2.18 -2.03
CA GLY A 103 -18.52 -1.41 -1.63
C GLY A 103 -17.63 -0.97 -2.78
N LYS A 104 -18.06 -1.12 -4.04
CA LYS A 104 -17.36 -0.51 -5.16
C LYS A 104 -17.45 1.01 -5.12
N TRP A 105 -16.45 1.66 -5.68
CA TRP A 105 -16.29 3.10 -5.67
C TRP A 105 -17.14 3.74 -6.74
N GLY A 106 -17.57 4.97 -6.50
CA GLY A 106 -18.13 5.79 -7.55
C GLY A 106 -18.13 7.26 -7.18
N ASP A 107 -18.38 8.04 -8.22
CA ASP A 107 -18.42 9.49 -8.17
C ASP A 107 -19.57 10.02 -7.32
N ARG A 108 -19.26 11.02 -6.51
CA ARG A 108 -20.20 11.81 -5.70
C ARG A 108 -19.85 13.28 -5.78
N SER A 109 -20.83 14.14 -5.58
CA SER A 109 -20.52 15.55 -5.40
C SER A 109 -19.67 15.71 -4.13
N CYS A 110 -18.58 16.47 -4.22
CA CYS A 110 -17.74 16.78 -3.06
C CYS A 110 -18.50 17.54 -1.95
N THR A 111 -19.67 18.10 -2.24
CA THR A 111 -20.51 18.81 -1.26
C THR A 111 -21.46 17.90 -0.49
N GLU A 112 -21.56 16.61 -0.84
CA GLU A 112 -22.40 15.66 -0.11
C GLU A 112 -21.77 15.31 1.24
N THR A 113 -22.61 15.19 2.28
CA THR A 113 -22.19 14.76 3.61
C THR A 113 -22.25 13.23 3.73
N HIS A 114 -21.13 12.60 4.05
CA HIS A 114 -21.02 11.15 4.25
C HIS A 114 -20.23 10.82 5.53
N PRO A 115 -20.48 9.68 6.20
CA PRO A 115 -19.56 9.14 7.19
C PRO A 115 -18.16 8.93 6.60
N PHE A 116 -17.11 9.12 7.39
CA PHE A 116 -15.73 9.04 6.94
C PHE A 116 -14.84 8.23 7.90
N LEU A 117 -13.66 7.84 7.42
CA LEU A 117 -12.63 7.12 8.17
C LEU A 117 -11.29 7.85 8.04
N CYS A 118 -10.51 7.87 9.12
CA CYS A 118 -9.16 8.42 9.13
C CYS A 118 -8.12 7.30 9.23
N LYS A 119 -6.98 7.48 8.56
CA LYS A 119 -5.81 6.61 8.73
C LYS A 119 -5.10 6.97 10.03
N CYS A 120 -5.04 6.04 10.99
CA CYS A 120 -4.24 6.22 12.19
C CYS A 120 -2.77 5.92 11.91
N HIS A 121 -1.85 6.66 12.53
CA HIS A 121 -0.43 6.32 12.49
C HIS A 121 -0.21 4.95 13.14
N GLN A 122 0.43 4.04 12.44
CA GLN A 122 1.01 2.86 13.07
C GLN A 122 2.23 3.33 13.86
N SER A 123 2.14 3.27 15.19
CA SER A 123 3.32 3.40 16.06
C SER A 123 4.28 2.27 15.72
N GLN A 124 5.28 2.55 14.88
CA GLN A 124 6.36 1.59 14.66
C GLN A 124 7.23 1.58 15.92
N LEU A 125 7.20 0.46 16.64
CA LEU A 125 8.13 0.24 17.75
C LEU A 125 9.51 -0.06 17.16
N ILE A 126 10.42 0.90 17.30
CA ILE A 126 11.82 0.77 16.90
C ILE A 126 12.65 0.48 18.15
N TYR A 127 13.35 -0.66 18.16
CA TYR A 127 14.30 -1.00 19.23
C TYR A 127 15.69 -0.46 18.88
N MET A 128 16.19 0.50 19.65
CA MET A 128 17.55 1.02 19.54
C MET A 128 18.42 0.41 20.64
N LYS A 129 19.57 -0.18 20.29
CA LYS A 129 20.58 -0.57 21.27
C LYS A 129 21.49 0.62 21.53
N LEU A 130 21.52 1.09 22.78
CA LEU A 130 22.39 2.16 23.22
C LEU A 130 23.61 1.59 23.93
N ARG A 131 24.81 2.04 23.57
CA ARG A 131 26.05 1.76 24.30
C ARG A 131 26.52 3.06 24.95
N VAL A 132 26.73 3.02 26.26
CA VAL A 132 27.14 4.18 27.06
C VAL A 132 28.48 3.87 27.72
N SER A 133 29.44 4.77 27.57
CA SER A 133 30.75 4.69 28.22
C SER A 133 30.87 5.87 29.18
N PRO A 134 30.58 5.69 30.48
CA PRO A 134 30.63 6.77 31.44
C PRO A 134 32.09 7.21 31.68
N LEU A 135 32.31 8.53 31.77
CA LEU A 135 33.61 9.12 32.11
C LEU A 135 34.05 8.78 33.54
N ASN A 136 33.07 8.61 34.43
CA ASN A 136 33.29 8.21 35.81
C ASN A 136 32.76 6.77 36.04
N SER A 137 33.64 5.87 36.48
CA SER A 137 33.32 4.47 36.76
C SER A 137 32.37 4.27 37.95
N THR A 138 32.14 5.30 38.77
CA THR A 138 31.19 5.26 39.89
C THR A 138 29.76 5.64 39.49
N LEU A 139 29.51 6.05 38.24
CA LEU A 139 28.18 6.40 37.78
C LEU A 139 27.33 5.13 37.60
N ASP A 140 26.19 5.06 38.29
CA ASP A 140 25.23 3.97 38.10
C ASP A 140 24.26 4.30 36.96
N LEU A 141 24.36 3.55 35.86
CA LEU A 141 23.47 3.71 34.71
C LEU A 141 22.06 3.17 34.96
N ASN A 142 21.86 2.39 36.03
CA ASN A 142 20.53 1.91 36.43
C ASN A 142 19.85 2.82 37.46
N ASP A 143 20.47 3.93 37.85
CA ASP A 143 19.83 4.98 38.63
C ASP A 143 18.72 5.67 37.81
N PRO A 144 17.48 5.81 38.35
CA PRO A 144 16.37 6.43 37.63
C PRO A 144 16.63 7.86 37.15
N GLU A 145 17.37 8.68 37.91
CA GLU A 145 17.68 10.06 37.50
C GLU A 145 18.66 10.07 36.32
N VAL A 146 19.65 9.18 36.35
CA VAL A 146 20.60 9.00 35.24
C VAL A 146 19.88 8.49 33.98
N GLN A 147 18.99 7.51 34.14
CA GLN A 147 18.15 6.99 33.06
C GLN A 147 17.26 8.06 32.43
N ASN A 148 16.61 8.90 33.25
CA ASN A 148 15.78 10.00 32.78
C ASN A 148 16.60 11.04 32.02
N SER A 149 17.78 11.41 32.56
CA SER A 149 18.68 12.34 31.88
C SER A 149 19.15 11.82 30.52
N ILE A 150 19.41 10.52 30.39
CA ILE A 150 19.78 9.90 29.12
C ILE A 150 18.60 9.92 28.13
N LEU A 151 17.37 9.61 28.59
CA LEU A 151 16.17 9.70 27.74
C LEU A 151 15.96 11.11 27.21
N GLU A 152 16.02 12.12 28.08
CA GLU A 152 15.87 13.53 27.69
C GLU A 152 16.92 13.95 26.65
N GLN A 153 18.18 13.53 26.82
CA GLN A 153 19.23 13.78 25.85
C GLN A 153 18.95 13.11 24.49
N MET A 154 18.39 11.89 24.48
CA MET A 154 18.00 11.22 23.25
C MET A 154 16.79 11.89 22.60
N GLU A 155 15.77 12.26 23.37
CA GLU A 155 14.59 12.96 22.87
C GLU A 155 14.96 14.29 22.22
N ASN A 156 15.81 15.09 22.88
CA ASN A 156 16.33 16.35 22.33
C ASN A 156 17.05 16.15 20.99
N LYS A 157 17.80 15.05 20.82
CA LYS A 157 18.46 14.74 19.54
C LYS A 157 17.50 14.31 18.44
N LEU A 158 16.33 13.78 18.80
CA LEU A 158 15.33 13.29 17.86
C LEU A 158 14.25 14.33 17.49
N GLN A 159 14.32 15.55 18.06
CA GLN A 159 13.36 16.63 17.77
C GLN A 159 13.29 17.05 16.29
N ASN A 160 14.34 16.80 15.51
CA ASN A 160 14.38 17.12 14.08
C ASN A 160 13.80 16.01 13.17
N ILE A 161 13.27 14.93 13.75
CA ILE A 161 12.62 13.85 12.99
C ILE A 161 11.14 14.18 12.81
N SER A 162 10.64 14.02 11.59
CA SER A 162 9.21 14.16 11.30
C SER A 162 8.40 13.09 12.05
N GLY A 163 7.66 13.50 13.08
CA GLY A 163 6.74 12.64 13.85
C GLY A 163 6.87 12.85 15.35
N VAL A 164 5.87 12.39 16.11
CA VAL A 164 5.95 12.36 17.58
C VAL A 164 6.74 11.12 17.99
N VAL A 165 7.98 11.31 18.43
CA VAL A 165 8.81 10.24 18.99
C VAL A 165 8.61 10.18 20.50
N ARG A 166 8.23 9.01 21.02
CA ARG A 166 8.16 8.75 22.45
C ARG A 166 9.17 7.67 22.81
N LEU A 167 10.16 8.00 23.63
CA LEU A 167 11.15 7.03 24.09
C LEU A 167 10.74 6.41 25.42
N GLN A 168 11.02 5.11 25.56
CA GLN A 168 10.80 4.37 26.80
C GLN A 168 11.92 3.34 26.96
N TRP A 169 12.37 3.13 28.21
CA TRP A 169 13.30 2.05 28.50
C TRP A 169 12.62 0.69 28.37
N LYS A 170 13.34 -0.26 27.79
CA LYS A 170 12.96 -1.66 27.82
C LYS A 170 13.59 -2.31 29.05
N ASN A 171 12.78 -2.47 30.09
CA ASN A 171 13.20 -3.18 31.30
C ASN A 171 13.39 -4.67 31.01
N ARG A 172 14.43 -5.26 31.59
CA ARG A 172 14.60 -6.71 31.64
C ARG A 172 13.78 -7.31 32.77
N SER A 173 13.73 -8.62 32.84
CA SER A 173 13.06 -9.38 33.91
C SER A 173 13.59 -9.07 35.31
N ASP A 174 14.85 -8.62 35.42
CA ASP A 174 15.50 -8.21 36.66
C ASP A 174 15.35 -6.70 36.97
N GLY A 175 14.55 -5.98 36.17
CA GLY A 175 14.32 -4.53 36.32
C GLY A 175 15.45 -3.64 35.81
N ARG A 176 16.59 -4.21 35.38
CA ARG A 176 17.70 -3.42 34.84
C ARG A 176 17.49 -3.07 33.37
N VAL A 177 18.08 -1.95 32.98
CA VAL A 177 18.08 -1.43 31.59
C VAL A 177 19.47 -1.57 30.99
N PHE A 178 20.51 -1.18 31.74
CA PHE A 178 21.89 -1.23 31.31
C PHE A 178 22.62 -2.43 31.91
N ILE A 179 23.41 -3.12 31.08
CA ILE A 179 24.25 -4.24 31.47
C ILE A 179 25.68 -3.93 31.08
N ARG A 180 26.64 -4.28 31.95
CA ARG A 180 28.06 -4.15 31.63
C ARG A 180 28.43 -5.16 30.56
N ASP A 181 29.27 -4.75 29.60
CA ASP A 181 29.72 -5.64 28.52
C ASP A 181 30.40 -6.93 29.05
N SER A 182 30.99 -6.89 30.26
CA SER A 182 31.55 -8.06 30.95
C SER A 182 30.52 -9.12 31.33
N ASP A 183 29.26 -8.73 31.50
CA ASP A 183 28.18 -9.57 32.01
C ASP A 183 27.32 -10.13 30.85
N GLY A 184 27.64 -9.76 29.61
CA GLY A 184 26.94 -10.16 28.39
C GLY A 184 27.35 -11.51 27.79
N ASN A 185 28.34 -12.20 28.38
CA ASN A 185 28.68 -13.58 28.04
C ASN A 185 28.01 -14.55 29.03
N ALA A 186 26.70 -14.71 28.89
CA ALA A 186 25.99 -15.91 29.31
C ALA A 186 25.16 -16.37 28.11
N PRO A 187 25.12 -17.69 27.83
CA PRO A 187 24.67 -18.27 26.55
C PRO A 187 23.23 -17.92 26.18
#